data_AF-A0A3N5YMR3-F1
#
_entry.id   AF-A0A3N5YMR3-F1
#
_cell.length_a   1.000
_cell.length_b   1.000
_cell.length_c   1.000
_cell.angle_alpha   90.00
_cell.angle_beta   90.00
_cell.angle_gamma   90.00
#
_symmetry.space_group_name_H-M   'P 1'
#
loop_
_entity.id
_entity.type
_entity.pdbx_description
1 polymer ?
#
loop_
_entity_poly.entity_id
_entity_poly.type
_entity_poly.pdbx_seq_one_letter_code
_entity_poly.pdbx_strand_id
1 'polypeptide(L)'
;MTAWRFLYAAAMVFRGRLRGVPVTASLKDTSVSLAADERYVASWDLGGRLYSAWRFGHTWRRGLNGQVLYKTRDDVAVSVSAYDARERRTLSAGEARPVVDEAAAFAGDVLEAMALTPAEWEAGGAPAATPAGPSYVPEGPRHEPGRAEPASHVSTAMAPLIERLRACARFDAAA
;
A
#
# COMPACT_ATOMS: atom_id res chain seq x y z
N MET A 1 -23.82 5.20 26.94
CA MET A 1 -23.49 5.88 25.66
C MET A 1 -22.01 5.69 25.44
N THR A 2 -21.66 4.65 24.70
CA THR A 2 -20.29 4.15 24.55
C THR A 2 -19.56 5.02 23.55
N ALA A 3 -18.51 5.71 23.98
CA ALA A 3 -17.58 6.45 23.13
C ALA A 3 -16.92 5.48 22.13
N TRP A 4 -17.57 5.30 20.98
CA TRP A 4 -17.04 4.50 19.89
C TRP A 4 -15.84 5.21 19.29
N ARG A 5 -14.64 4.79 19.71
CA ARG A 5 -13.51 4.42 18.84
C ARG A 5 -13.28 5.25 17.56
N PHE A 6 -13.40 6.58 17.62
CA PHE A 6 -12.84 7.50 16.61
C PHE A 6 -11.33 7.75 16.82
N LEU A 7 -10.61 6.74 17.32
CA LEU A 7 -9.19 6.64 17.03
C LEU A 7 -9.13 6.07 15.62
N TYR A 8 -9.21 6.95 14.62
CA TYR A 8 -8.64 6.69 13.31
C TYR A 8 -7.24 6.14 13.58
N ALA A 9 -7.06 4.82 13.51
CA ALA A 9 -5.82 4.20 13.89
C ALA A 9 -4.70 4.85 13.09
N ALA A 10 -3.61 5.19 13.80
CA ALA A 10 -2.42 5.74 13.18
C ALA A 10 -2.02 4.80 12.05
N ALA A 11 -2.23 5.23 10.80
CA ALA A 11 -1.77 4.47 9.65
C ALA A 11 -0.26 4.31 9.83
N MET A 12 0.19 3.06 9.98
CA MET A 12 1.62 2.78 10.09
C MET A 12 2.16 2.72 8.68
N VAL A 13 3.10 3.62 8.38
CA VAL A 13 3.76 3.68 7.08
C VAL A 13 5.18 3.20 7.27
N PHE A 14 5.56 2.17 6.53
CA PHE A 14 6.91 1.62 6.53
C PHE A 14 7.54 1.94 5.19
N ARG A 15 8.80 2.36 5.21
CA ARG A 15 9.57 2.66 3.99
C ARG A 15 10.81 1.80 3.97
N GLY A 16 11.16 1.29 2.81
CA GLY A 16 12.38 0.53 2.64
C GLY A 16 12.71 0.35 1.18
N ARG A 17 13.49 -0.68 0.86
CA ARG A 17 13.93 -0.96 -0.51
C ARG A 17 13.72 -2.42 -0.86
N LEU A 18 13.36 -2.65 -2.11
CA LEU A 18 13.35 -3.97 -2.74
C LEU A 18 14.27 -3.91 -3.95
N ARG A 19 15.41 -4.63 -3.90
CA ARG A 19 16.42 -4.63 -4.98
C ARG A 19 16.81 -3.20 -5.42
N GLY A 20 16.98 -2.30 -4.46
CA GLY A 20 17.30 -0.88 -4.69
C GLY A 20 16.12 0.04 -5.01
N VAL A 21 14.93 -0.51 -5.33
CA VAL A 21 13.70 0.25 -5.61
C VAL A 21 13.04 0.69 -4.31
N PRO A 22 12.69 1.97 -4.13
CA PRO A 22 11.93 2.42 -2.97
C PRO A 22 10.56 1.72 -2.88
N VAL A 23 10.25 1.19 -1.70
CA VAL A 23 8.96 0.57 -1.40
C VAL A 23 8.35 1.25 -0.19
N THR A 24 7.06 1.56 -0.28
CA THR A 24 6.24 2.00 0.85
C THR A 24 5.20 0.94 1.16
N ALA A 25 5.12 0.54 2.43
CA ALA A 25 4.06 -0.29 2.95
C ALA A 25 3.17 0.53 3.88
N SER A 26 1.86 0.44 3.72
CA SER A 26 0.89 1.05 4.62
C SER A 26 0.04 -0.04 5.25
N LEU A 27 0.00 -0.04 6.57
CA LEU A 27 -0.90 -0.87 7.36
C LEU A 27 -2.00 0.02 7.94
N LYS A 28 -3.26 -0.32 7.62
CA LYS A 28 -4.47 0.28 8.15
C LYS A 28 -5.30 -0.80 8.84
N ASP A 29 -6.31 -0.38 9.61
CA ASP A 29 -7.22 -1.28 10.33
C ASP A 29 -7.99 -2.25 9.44
N THR A 30 -8.09 -1.96 8.14
CA THR A 30 -8.91 -2.75 7.20
C THR A 30 -8.12 -3.26 6.02
N SER A 31 -6.86 -2.85 5.86
CA SER A 31 -6.10 -3.15 4.65
C SER A 31 -4.60 -3.05 4.83
N VAL A 32 -3.89 -3.73 3.94
CA VAL A 32 -2.48 -3.53 3.67
C VAL A 32 -2.33 -2.97 2.28
N SER A 33 -1.39 -2.05 2.07
CA SER A 33 -1.02 -1.58 0.73
C SER A 33 0.48 -1.54 0.59
N LEU A 34 0.99 -2.00 -0.54
CA LEU A 34 2.38 -1.89 -0.94
C LEU A 34 2.47 -1.05 -2.21
N ALA A 35 3.44 -0.15 -2.27
CA ALA A 35 3.74 0.65 -3.44
C ALA A 35 5.24 0.55 -3.73
N ALA A 36 5.60 0.15 -4.95
CA ALA A 36 6.95 0.21 -5.48
C ALA A 36 7.04 1.38 -6.46
N ASP A 37 7.53 2.51 -5.95
CA ASP A 37 7.68 3.75 -6.72
C ASP A 37 6.35 4.17 -7.42
N GLU A 38 6.42 4.90 -8.52
CA GLU A 38 5.28 5.26 -9.37
C GLU A 38 4.84 4.14 -10.33
N ARG A 39 5.31 2.90 -10.15
CA ARG A 39 5.12 1.82 -11.15
C ARG A 39 4.11 0.76 -10.73
N TYR A 40 4.00 0.49 -9.44
CA TYR A 40 3.15 -0.58 -8.95
C TYR A 40 2.59 -0.29 -7.57
N VAL A 41 1.28 -0.50 -7.41
CA VAL A 41 0.59 -0.44 -6.10
C VAL A 41 -0.33 -1.64 -5.99
N ALA A 42 -0.26 -2.37 -4.89
CA ALA A 42 -1.19 -3.44 -4.59
C ALA A 42 -1.76 -3.27 -3.18
N SER A 43 -3.05 -3.57 -3.03
CA SER A 43 -3.77 -3.44 -1.77
C SER A 43 -4.61 -4.67 -1.51
N TRP A 44 -4.55 -5.16 -0.27
CA TRP A 44 -5.28 -6.32 0.20
C TRP A 44 -6.17 -5.95 1.38
N ASP A 45 -7.24 -6.71 1.57
CA ASP A 45 -7.94 -6.71 2.86
C ASP A 45 -7.14 -7.48 3.94
N LEU A 46 -7.62 -7.45 5.18
CA LEU A 46 -6.94 -8.16 6.29
C LEU A 46 -6.93 -9.69 6.16
N GLY A 47 -7.77 -10.26 5.29
CA GLY A 47 -7.75 -11.68 4.96
C GLY A 47 -6.70 -12.06 3.91
N GLY A 48 -5.92 -11.08 3.44
CA GLY A 48 -4.92 -11.28 2.38
C GLY A 48 -5.53 -11.33 0.98
N ARG A 49 -6.83 -11.08 0.82
CA ARG A 49 -7.48 -11.07 -0.50
C ARG A 49 -7.09 -9.80 -1.23
N LEU A 50 -6.63 -9.94 -2.48
CA LEU A 50 -6.35 -8.77 -3.32
C LEU A 50 -7.64 -7.95 -3.47
N TYR A 51 -7.58 -6.69 -3.08
CA TYR A 51 -8.66 -5.71 -3.27
C TYR A 51 -8.44 -4.89 -4.54
N SER A 52 -7.22 -4.39 -4.74
CA SER A 52 -6.85 -3.67 -5.96
C SER A 52 -5.38 -3.77 -6.28
N ALA A 53 -5.05 -3.71 -7.58
CA ALA A 53 -3.71 -3.48 -8.08
C ALA A 53 -3.72 -2.32 -9.07
N TRP A 54 -2.64 -1.56 -9.13
CA TRP A 54 -2.38 -0.53 -10.13
C TRP A 54 -0.98 -0.74 -10.70
N ARG A 55 -0.85 -0.63 -12.02
CA ARG A 55 0.42 -0.79 -12.72
C ARG A 55 0.41 0.01 -14.02
N PHE A 56 1.38 0.89 -14.23
CA PHE A 56 1.55 1.64 -15.50
C PHE A 56 0.24 2.27 -16.04
N GLY A 57 -0.58 2.87 -15.18
CA GLY A 57 -1.85 3.51 -15.59
C GLY A 57 -3.06 2.56 -15.63
N HIS A 58 -2.84 1.26 -15.50
CA HIS A 58 -3.89 0.25 -15.45
C HIS A 58 -4.30 -0.05 -14.01
N THR A 59 -5.60 -0.25 -13.78
CA THR A 59 -6.15 -0.60 -12.46
C THR A 59 -6.97 -1.88 -12.54
N TRP A 60 -6.73 -2.79 -11.61
CA TRP A 60 -7.54 -3.99 -11.39
C TRP A 60 -8.17 -3.89 -10.01
N ARG A 61 -9.47 -4.15 -9.92
CA ARG A 61 -10.18 -4.17 -8.65
C ARG A 61 -10.98 -5.45 -8.52
N ARG A 62 -10.78 -6.18 -7.44
CA ARG A 62 -11.56 -7.38 -7.14
C ARG A 62 -12.84 -7.00 -6.39
N GLY A 63 -13.97 -7.47 -6.90
CA GLY A 63 -15.26 -7.40 -6.22
C GLY A 63 -15.35 -8.43 -5.10
N LEU A 64 -16.35 -8.28 -4.22
CA LEU A 64 -16.64 -9.27 -3.17
C LEU A 64 -17.09 -10.62 -3.75
N ASN A 65 -17.56 -10.62 -5.00
CA ASN A 65 -17.92 -11.82 -5.77
C ASN A 65 -16.71 -12.51 -6.44
N GLY A 66 -15.48 -12.06 -6.14
CA GLY A 66 -14.25 -12.62 -6.68
C GLY A 66 -13.90 -12.17 -8.11
N GLN A 67 -14.81 -11.50 -8.82
CA GLN A 67 -14.55 -11.00 -10.16
C GLN A 67 -13.58 -9.82 -10.14
N VAL A 68 -12.72 -9.73 -11.15
CA VAL A 68 -11.77 -8.63 -11.29
C VAL A 68 -12.22 -7.69 -12.40
N LEU A 69 -12.37 -6.42 -12.06
CA LEU A 69 -12.64 -5.35 -13.00
C LEU A 69 -11.32 -4.69 -13.39
N TYR A 70 -10.98 -4.76 -14.67
CA TYR A 70 -9.90 -3.98 -15.27
C TYR A 70 -10.43 -2.61 -15.69
N LYS A 71 -9.65 -1.57 -15.39
CA LYS A 71 -9.88 -0.19 -15.80
C LYS A 71 -8.60 0.35 -16.41
N THR A 72 -8.70 0.96 -17.57
CA THR A 72 -7.62 1.72 -18.16
C THR A 72 -8.10 3.11 -18.52
N ARG A 73 -7.15 4.04 -18.61
CA ARG A 73 -7.39 5.36 -19.19
C ARG A 73 -6.90 5.30 -20.63
N ASP A 74 -7.74 5.74 -21.56
CA ASP A 74 -7.32 5.95 -22.93
C ASP A 74 -6.67 7.34 -23.03
N ASP A 75 -5.36 7.36 -23.28
CA ASP A 75 -4.58 8.60 -23.38
C ASP A 75 -4.97 9.45 -24.61
N VAL A 76 -5.59 8.83 -25.63
CA VAL A 76 -6.01 9.51 -26.87
C VAL A 76 -7.34 10.27 -26.68
N ALA A 77 -8.25 9.72 -25.87
CA ALA A 77 -9.58 10.30 -25.63
C ALA A 77 -9.62 11.40 -24.55
N VAL A 78 -8.47 11.74 -23.93
CA VAL A 78 -8.34 12.84 -22.96
C VAL A 78 -8.64 14.22 -23.58
N SER A 79 -8.61 14.33 -24.91
CA SER A 79 -8.87 15.56 -25.66
C SER A 79 -10.35 15.94 -25.81
N VAL A 80 -11.29 15.03 -25.50
CA VAL A 80 -12.73 15.23 -25.79
C VAL A 80 -13.56 15.46 -24.53
N SER A 81 -13.15 14.91 -23.39
CA SER A 81 -13.76 15.14 -22.07
C SER A 81 -12.85 14.47 -21.02
N ALA A 82 -12.44 15.20 -19.99
CA ALA A 82 -11.57 14.68 -18.92
C ALA A 82 -12.16 13.47 -18.16
N TYR A 83 -13.44 13.17 -18.38
CA TYR A 83 -14.19 12.14 -17.66
C TYR A 83 -14.47 10.86 -18.47
N ASP A 84 -14.40 10.89 -19.80
CA ASP A 84 -15.02 9.86 -20.67
C ASP A 84 -14.09 8.81 -21.27
N ALA A 85 -12.77 8.94 -21.11
CA ALA A 85 -11.80 8.01 -21.69
C ALA A 85 -11.49 6.79 -20.80
N ARG A 86 -12.49 6.15 -20.17
CA ARG A 86 -12.25 5.04 -19.22
C ARG A 86 -12.84 3.74 -19.72
N GLU A 87 -12.01 2.88 -20.30
CA GLU A 87 -12.42 1.51 -20.61
C GLU A 87 -12.56 0.72 -19.30
N ARG A 88 -13.62 -0.10 -19.22
CA ARG A 88 -13.89 -0.98 -18.08
C ARG A 88 -14.28 -2.35 -18.61
N ARG A 89 -13.58 -3.39 -18.15
CA ARG A 89 -13.84 -4.77 -18.58
C ARG A 89 -13.73 -5.72 -17.40
N THR A 90 -14.72 -6.57 -17.22
CA THR A 90 -14.61 -7.69 -16.26
C THR A 90 -13.70 -8.75 -16.87
N LEU A 91 -12.69 -9.16 -16.11
CA LEU A 91 -11.76 -10.21 -16.51
C LEU A 91 -12.35 -11.59 -16.22
N SER A 92 -12.04 -12.54 -17.09
CA SER A 92 -12.20 -13.96 -16.78
C SER A 92 -11.27 -14.38 -15.65
N ALA A 93 -11.52 -15.54 -15.02
CA ALA A 93 -10.66 -16.06 -13.96
C ALA A 93 -9.21 -16.28 -14.44
N GLY A 94 -9.03 -16.76 -15.67
CA GLY A 94 -7.71 -16.96 -16.27
C GLY A 94 -6.95 -15.66 -16.52
N GLU A 95 -7.65 -14.59 -16.89
CA GLU A 95 -7.06 -13.25 -17.05
C GLU A 95 -6.79 -12.54 -15.71
N ALA A 96 -7.62 -12.79 -14.72
CA ALA A 96 -7.48 -12.21 -13.38
C ALA A 96 -6.33 -12.84 -12.60
N ARG A 97 -6.09 -14.14 -12.78
CA ARG A 97 -5.10 -14.91 -12.02
C ARG A 97 -3.68 -14.32 -12.06
N PRO A 98 -3.10 -13.96 -13.22
CA PRO A 98 -1.78 -13.33 -13.27
C PRO A 98 -1.65 -12.06 -12.42
N VAL A 99 -2.72 -11.26 -12.31
CA VAL A 99 -2.73 -10.04 -11.49
C VAL A 99 -2.68 -10.37 -10.01
N VAL A 100 -3.40 -11.42 -9.59
CA VAL A 100 -3.41 -11.88 -8.20
C VAL A 100 -2.07 -12.53 -7.85
N ASP A 101 -1.54 -13.37 -8.73
CA ASP A 101 -0.27 -14.06 -8.54
C ASP A 101 0.90 -13.06 -8.47
N GLU A 102 0.92 -12.04 -9.35
CA GLU A 102 1.91 -10.95 -9.31
C GLU A 102 1.84 -10.17 -7.99
N ALA A 103 0.63 -9.84 -7.53
CA ALA A 103 0.46 -9.13 -6.27
C ALA A 103 0.96 -9.97 -5.08
N ALA A 104 0.59 -11.26 -5.03
CA ALA A 104 1.05 -12.18 -3.99
C ALA A 104 2.58 -12.32 -3.99
N ALA A 105 3.19 -12.46 -5.18
CA ALA A 105 4.64 -12.50 -5.34
C ALA A 105 5.30 -11.21 -4.84
N PHE A 106 4.73 -10.04 -5.14
CA PHE A 106 5.25 -8.76 -4.65
C PHE A 106 5.21 -8.66 -3.11
N ALA A 107 4.15 -9.15 -2.47
CA ALA A 107 4.11 -9.24 -1.01
C ALA A 107 5.17 -10.20 -0.45
N GLY A 108 5.43 -11.32 -1.14
CA GLY A 108 6.49 -12.28 -0.82
C GLY A 108 7.89 -11.68 -0.92
N ASP A 109 8.17 -10.99 -2.02
CA ASP A 109 9.46 -10.30 -2.25
C ASP A 109 9.73 -9.24 -1.18
N VAL A 110 8.70 -8.47 -0.78
CA VAL A 110 8.82 -7.48 0.30
C VAL A 110 9.08 -8.15 1.65
N LEU A 111 8.39 -9.26 1.96
CA LEU A 111 8.65 -10.04 3.18
C LEU A 111 10.09 -10.54 3.23
N GLU A 112 10.58 -11.08 2.13
CA GLU A 112 11.95 -11.58 2.03
C GLU A 112 12.95 -10.44 2.24
N ALA A 113 12.74 -9.29 1.61
CA ALA A 113 13.59 -8.11 1.80
C ALA A 113 13.57 -7.61 3.26
N MET A 114 12.41 -7.60 3.92
CA MET A 114 12.31 -7.24 5.35
C MET A 114 13.09 -8.22 6.24
N ALA A 115 13.12 -9.51 5.90
CA ALA A 115 13.84 -10.52 6.65
C ALA A 115 15.36 -10.44 6.44
N LEU A 116 15.81 -10.18 5.21
CA LEU A 116 17.22 -10.13 4.85
C LEU A 116 17.90 -8.82 5.26
N THR A 117 17.23 -7.69 5.09
CA THR A 117 17.79 -6.36 5.33
C THR A 117 16.89 -5.49 6.21
N PRO A 118 16.58 -5.91 7.45
CA PRO A 118 15.65 -5.19 8.33
C PRO A 118 16.08 -3.75 8.65
N ALA A 119 17.39 -3.47 8.64
CA ALA A 119 17.94 -2.14 8.88
C ALA A 119 17.66 -1.14 7.74
N GLU A 120 17.25 -1.60 6.56
CA GLU A 120 16.84 -0.74 5.44
C GLU A 120 15.37 -0.32 5.53
N TRP A 121 14.65 -0.77 6.57
CA TRP A 121 13.25 -0.47 6.75
C TRP A 121 13.04 0.48 7.92
N GLU A 122 12.24 1.51 7.69
CA GLU A 122 11.91 2.53 8.67
C GLU A 122 10.41 2.51 8.92
N ALA A 123 10.01 2.44 10.19
CA ALA A 123 8.64 2.65 10.61
C ALA A 123 8.40 4.14 10.85
N GLY A 124 7.42 4.71 10.16
CA GLY A 124 6.91 6.06 10.39
C GLY A 124 5.44 6.04 10.80
N GLY A 125 5.07 6.93 11.70
CA GLY A 125 3.66 7.28 11.88
C GLY A 125 3.14 8.05 10.66
N ALA A 126 1.83 7.98 10.40
CA ALA A 126 1.20 9.01 9.57
C ALA A 126 1.61 10.39 10.11
N PRO A 127 2.04 11.36 9.28
CA PRO A 127 2.11 12.73 9.76
C PRO A 127 0.73 13.05 10.32
N ALA A 128 0.67 13.51 11.57
CA ALA A 128 -0.58 13.99 12.16
C ALA A 128 -1.21 14.93 11.12
N ALA A 129 -2.42 14.62 10.67
CA ALA A 129 -3.09 15.38 9.63
C ALA A 129 -3.01 16.86 9.99
N THR A 130 -2.21 17.62 9.25
CA THR A 130 -2.14 19.06 9.43
C THR A 130 -3.53 19.58 9.10
N PRO A 131 -4.26 20.23 10.02
CA PRO A 131 -5.57 20.76 9.70
C PRO A 131 -5.42 21.72 8.52
N ALA A 132 -6.22 21.51 7.48
CA ALA A 132 -6.25 22.36 6.30
C ALA A 132 -6.74 23.76 6.69
N GLY A 133 -5.82 24.71 6.79
CA GLY A 133 -6.11 26.12 7.00
C GLY A 133 -4.80 26.93 7.05
N PRO A 134 -4.73 28.11 6.43
CA PRO A 134 -3.52 28.91 6.44
C PRO A 134 -3.38 29.60 7.81
N SER A 135 -2.53 29.04 8.68
CA SER A 135 -2.10 29.69 9.91
C SER A 135 -0.59 29.81 9.88
N TYR A 136 -0.14 30.98 9.43
CA TYR A 136 1.21 31.48 9.65
C TYR A 136 1.62 31.35 11.12
N VAL A 137 2.82 30.84 11.41
CA VAL A 137 3.48 30.93 12.73
C VAL A 137 4.99 31.09 12.48
N PRO A 138 5.68 32.04 13.15
CA PRO A 138 6.97 32.58 12.74
C PRO A 138 8.15 31.66 13.02
N GLU A 139 9.26 31.90 12.33
CA GLU A 139 10.55 31.20 12.47
C GLU A 139 11.03 31.17 13.94
N GLY A 140 11.00 29.98 14.53
CA GLY A 140 11.68 29.63 15.78
C GLY A 140 12.90 28.74 15.51
N PRO A 141 13.82 28.58 16.48
CA PRO A 141 15.19 28.16 16.23
C PRO A 141 15.30 26.71 15.76
N ARG A 142 16.29 26.48 14.89
CA ARG A 142 16.59 25.22 14.20
C ARG A 142 16.74 24.06 15.20
N HIS A 143 15.90 23.04 15.05
CA HIS A 143 16.05 21.75 15.72
C HIS A 143 17.25 21.00 15.12
N GLU A 144 18.19 20.55 15.96
CA GLU A 144 19.25 19.63 15.57
C GLU A 144 18.68 18.24 15.23
N PRO A 145 19.30 17.48 14.29
CA PRO A 145 18.81 16.16 13.92
C PRO A 145 18.99 15.16 15.08
N GLY A 146 17.86 14.58 15.50
CA GLY A 146 17.77 13.56 16.53
C GLY A 146 18.52 12.28 16.15
N ARG A 147 19.23 11.77 17.15
CA ARG A 147 19.96 10.50 17.21
C ARG A 147 19.14 9.33 16.65
N ALA A 148 19.72 8.55 15.74
CA ALA A 148 19.13 7.33 15.21
C ALA A 148 18.76 6.35 16.35
N GLU A 149 17.50 5.92 16.39
CA GLU A 149 17.03 4.89 17.32
C GLU A 149 17.64 3.51 16.99
N PRO A 150 17.86 2.65 17.99
CA PRO A 150 18.48 1.35 17.79
C PRO A 150 17.56 0.37 17.02
N ALA A 151 18.15 -0.40 16.10
CA ALA A 151 17.49 -1.37 15.21
C ALA A 151 16.58 -2.42 15.90
N SER A 152 16.70 -2.63 17.22
CA SER A 152 15.84 -3.53 17.98
C SER A 152 14.39 -3.05 18.10
N HIS A 153 14.12 -1.74 18.03
CA HIS A 153 12.76 -1.19 18.08
C HIS A 153 12.02 -1.35 16.74
N VAL A 154 12.77 -1.23 15.63
CA VAL A 154 12.24 -1.37 14.26
C VAL A 154 11.67 -2.78 14.04
N SER A 155 12.37 -3.82 14.51
CA SER A 155 11.90 -5.21 14.36
C SER A 155 10.58 -5.49 15.06
N THR A 156 10.30 -4.84 16.22
CA THR A 156 9.04 -5.02 16.95
C THR A 156 7.90 -4.25 16.28
N ALA A 157 8.17 -3.03 15.79
CA ALA A 157 7.18 -2.21 15.11
C ALA A 157 6.68 -2.80 13.79
N MET A 158 7.51 -3.60 13.11
CA MET A 158 7.18 -4.25 11.83
C MET A 158 6.39 -5.56 11.97
N ALA A 159 6.34 -6.17 13.16
CA ALA A 159 5.72 -7.48 13.35
C ALA A 159 4.27 -7.58 12.84
N PRO A 160 3.37 -6.59 13.10
CA PRO A 160 2.01 -6.63 12.57
C PRO A 160 1.97 -6.59 11.04
N LEU A 161 2.85 -5.81 10.41
CA LEU A 161 2.92 -5.74 8.96
C LEU A 161 3.42 -7.07 8.37
N ILE A 162 4.46 -7.66 8.95
CA ILE A 162 5.01 -8.96 8.53
C ILE A 162 3.94 -10.05 8.58
N GLU A 163 3.15 -10.11 9.66
CA GLU A 163 2.04 -11.06 9.77
C GLU A 163 1.04 -10.90 8.62
N ARG A 164 0.64 -9.66 8.32
CA ARG A 164 -0.35 -9.39 7.26
C ARG A 164 0.20 -9.68 5.87
N LEU A 165 1.44 -9.33 5.61
CA LEU A 165 2.07 -9.64 4.33
C LEU A 165 2.16 -11.15 4.10
N ARG A 166 2.34 -11.97 5.15
CA ARG A 166 2.32 -13.44 5.00
C ARG A 166 0.96 -13.95 4.53
N ALA A 167 -0.13 -13.33 5.00
CA ALA A 167 -1.47 -13.65 4.50
C ALA A 167 -1.63 -13.26 3.02
N CYS A 168 -1.11 -12.09 2.64
CA CYS A 168 -1.16 -11.61 1.25
C CYS A 168 -0.34 -12.49 0.30
N ALA A 169 0.87 -12.90 0.72
CA ALA A 169 1.79 -13.70 -0.09
C ALA A 169 1.33 -15.16 -0.29
N ARG A 170 0.44 -15.66 0.57
CA ARG A 170 -0.14 -17.01 0.48
C ARG A 170 -1.52 -17.04 -0.16
N PHE A 171 -2.05 -15.89 -0.55
CA PHE A 171 -3.40 -15.82 -1.07
C PHE A 171 -3.50 -16.56 -2.41
N ASP A 172 -4.33 -17.59 -2.45
CA ASP A 172 -4.60 -18.36 -3.67
C ASP A 172 -5.82 -17.77 -4.40
N ALA A 173 -5.65 -17.46 -5.67
CA ALA A 173 -6.72 -16.98 -6.54
C ALA A 173 -7.78 -18.05 -6.87
N ALA A 174 -7.52 -19.32 -6.57
CA ALA A 174 -8.39 -20.46 -6.88
C ALA A 174 -9.57 -20.66 -5.91
N ALA A 175 -9.70 -19.82 -4.87
CA ALA A 175 -10.79 -19.87 -3.88
C ALA A 175 -11.92 -18.87 -4.12
#